data_AF-A0A3M1RHU5-F1
#
_entry.id   AF-A0A3M1RHU5-F1
#
_cell.length_a   1.000
_cell.length_b   1.000
_cell.length_c   1.000
_cell.angle_alpha   90.00
_cell.angle_beta   90.00
_cell.angle_gamma   90.00
#
_symmetry.space_group_name_H-M   'P 1'
#
loop_
_entity.id
_entity.type
_entity.pdbx_description
1 polymer ?
#
loop_
_entity_poly.entity_id
_entity_poly.type
_entity_poly.pdbx_seq_one_letter_code
_entity_poly.pdbx_strand_id
1 'polypeptide(L)'
;MKSEGHRETGNQLEESARELMAEPERHVKAIIELVFGAAHHYAAAGLEERYGEHPEKHQQIPGFLRKKGELEVSLAFESIDGLRAGRFYGRKGNGDIVKQAQKNLEVIKRWLG
;
A
#
# COMPACT_ATOMS: atom_id res chain seq x y z
N MET A 1 4.98 3.00 -15.66
CA MET A 1 4.32 4.33 -15.79
C MET A 1 5.29 5.35 -15.21
N LYS A 2 5.25 6.63 -15.59
CA LYS A 2 6.12 7.63 -14.94
C LYS A 2 5.63 7.91 -13.52
N SER A 3 6.49 8.43 -12.64
CA SER A 3 6.13 8.70 -11.23
C SER A 3 4.80 9.44 -11.07
N GLU A 4 4.55 10.49 -11.86
CA GLU A 4 3.32 11.29 -11.78
C GLU A 4 2.04 10.44 -11.93
N GLY A 5 2.00 9.56 -12.94
CA GLY A 5 0.86 8.67 -13.11
C GLY A 5 0.72 7.65 -11.98
N HIS A 6 1.84 7.22 -11.39
CA HIS A 6 1.81 6.39 -10.17
C HIS A 6 1.18 7.17 -9.01
N ARG A 7 1.61 8.40 -8.76
CA ARG A 7 1.02 9.25 -7.72
C ARG A 7 -0.48 9.46 -7.94
N GLU A 8 -0.89 9.80 -9.16
CA GLU A 8 -2.30 10.02 -9.50
C GLU A 8 -3.14 8.77 -9.25
N THR A 9 -2.71 7.61 -9.77
CA THR A 9 -3.43 6.34 -9.57
C THR A 9 -3.50 5.98 -8.08
N GLY A 10 -2.40 6.17 -7.34
CA GLY A 10 -2.37 5.92 -5.90
C GLY A 10 -3.37 6.79 -5.14
N ASN A 11 -3.47 8.08 -5.50
CA ASN A 11 -4.41 9.02 -4.90
C ASN A 11 -5.87 8.63 -5.16
N GLN A 12 -6.21 8.25 -6.40
CA GLN A 12 -7.56 7.82 -6.75
C GLN A 12 -7.99 6.56 -5.96
N LEU A 13 -7.07 5.61 -5.79
CA LEU A 13 -7.32 4.40 -5.02
C LEU A 13 -7.45 4.68 -3.52
N GLU A 14 -6.61 5.56 -2.96
CA GLU A 14 -6.72 5.98 -1.56
C GLU A 14 -8.04 6.71 -1.31
N GLU A 15 -8.44 7.62 -2.20
CA GLU A 15 -9.71 8.34 -2.09
C GLU A 15 -10.91 7.38 -2.13
N SER A 16 -10.91 6.44 -3.08
CA SER A 16 -11.93 5.39 -3.14
C SER A 16 -11.98 4.55 -1.86
N ALA A 17 -10.81 4.20 -1.30
CA ALA A 17 -10.74 3.48 -0.03
C ALA A 17 -11.35 4.30 1.12
N ARG A 18 -11.09 5.62 1.14
CA ARG A 18 -11.60 6.56 2.14
C ARG A 18 -13.11 6.70 2.10
N GLU A 19 -13.72 6.71 0.91
CA GLU A 19 -15.18 6.72 0.78
C GLU A 19 -15.82 5.47 1.39
N LEU A 20 -15.24 4.29 1.13
CA LEU A 20 -15.73 3.02 1.67
C LEU A 20 -15.57 2.88 3.19
N MET A 21 -14.76 3.73 3.82
CA MET A 21 -14.61 3.76 5.29
C MET A 21 -15.85 4.27 6.03
N ALA A 22 -16.88 4.75 5.34
CA ALA A 22 -18.18 5.02 5.94
C ALA A 22 -18.84 3.73 6.49
N GLU A 23 -18.59 2.58 5.85
CA GLU A 23 -19.08 1.26 6.26
C GLU A 23 -17.92 0.23 6.27
N PRO A 24 -16.90 0.41 7.13
CA PRO A 24 -15.62 -0.27 6.98
C PRO A 24 -15.75 -1.78 7.20
N GLU A 25 -16.67 -2.23 8.06
CA GLU A 25 -16.92 -3.66 8.30
C GLU A 25 -17.55 -4.37 7.10
N ARG A 26 -18.38 -3.66 6.33
CA ARG A 26 -19.00 -4.17 5.11
C ARG A 26 -18.00 -4.23 3.97
N HIS A 27 -17.06 -3.27 3.94
CA HIS A 27 -16.16 -3.06 2.81
C HIS A 27 -14.71 -3.45 3.04
N VAL A 28 -14.35 -4.11 4.16
CA VAL A 28 -12.96 -4.46 4.51
C VAL A 28 -12.14 -4.97 3.33
N LYS A 29 -12.68 -5.94 2.57
CA LYS A 29 -11.96 -6.56 1.45
C LYS A 29 -11.64 -5.55 0.35
N ALA A 30 -12.64 -4.74 -0.02
CA ALA A 30 -12.47 -3.70 -1.02
C ALA A 30 -11.50 -2.62 -0.53
N ILE A 31 -11.62 -2.19 0.72
CA ILE A 31 -10.71 -1.23 1.33
C ILE A 31 -9.27 -1.75 1.32
N ILE A 32 -9.04 -3.01 1.67
CA ILE A 32 -7.69 -3.59 1.71
C ILE A 32 -7.09 -3.73 0.31
N GLU A 33 -7.85 -4.13 -0.70
CA GLU A 33 -7.37 -4.17 -2.09
C GLU A 33 -7.04 -2.78 -2.62
N LEU A 34 -7.88 -1.78 -2.32
CA LEU A 34 -7.63 -0.39 -2.71
C LEU A 34 -6.39 0.19 -2.00
N VAL A 35 -6.24 -0.06 -0.69
CA VAL A 35 -5.05 0.37 0.08
C VAL A 35 -3.79 -0.33 -0.43
N PHE A 36 -3.86 -1.61 -0.77
CA PHE A 36 -2.75 -2.31 -1.41
C PHE A 36 -2.39 -1.71 -2.77
N GLY A 37 -3.39 -1.43 -3.61
CA GLY A 37 -3.18 -0.76 -4.88
C GLY A 37 -2.52 0.61 -4.70
N ALA A 38 -3.02 1.44 -3.78
CA ALA A 38 -2.42 2.73 -3.44
C ALA A 38 -0.96 2.56 -2.97
N ALA A 39 -0.68 1.62 -2.07
CA ALA A 39 0.67 1.32 -1.61
C ALA A 39 1.61 0.90 -2.75
N HIS A 40 1.14 0.07 -3.69
CA HIS A 40 1.91 -0.32 -4.88
C HIS A 40 2.29 0.90 -5.71
N HIS A 41 1.30 1.75 -6.01
CA HIS A 41 1.54 2.93 -6.81
C HIS A 41 2.45 3.94 -6.10
N TYR A 42 2.27 4.19 -4.81
CA TYR A 42 3.15 5.08 -4.05
C TYR A 42 4.58 4.53 -3.91
N ALA A 43 4.75 3.23 -3.68
CA ALA A 43 6.08 2.62 -3.64
C ALA A 43 6.78 2.72 -5.01
N ALA A 44 6.07 2.46 -6.10
CA ALA A 44 6.62 2.60 -7.45
C ALA A 44 7.00 4.06 -7.79
N ALA A 45 6.15 5.03 -7.45
CA ALA A 45 6.45 6.45 -7.61
C ALA A 45 7.72 6.86 -6.86
N GLY A 46 7.81 6.49 -5.57
CA GLY A 46 8.96 6.88 -4.75
C GLY A 46 10.26 6.19 -5.19
N LEU A 47 10.19 4.95 -5.68
CA LEU A 47 11.33 4.25 -6.25
C LEU A 47 11.83 4.93 -7.53
N GLU A 48 10.90 5.29 -8.42
CA GLU A 48 11.21 6.02 -9.65
C GLU A 48 11.82 7.40 -9.35
N GLU A 49 11.27 8.15 -8.39
CA GLU A 49 11.77 9.50 -8.05
C GLU A 49 13.14 9.49 -7.37
N ARG A 50 13.39 8.52 -6.49
CA ARG A 50 14.61 8.46 -5.69
C ARG A 50 15.73 7.73 -6.41
N TYR A 51 15.41 6.76 -7.25
CA TYR A 51 16.39 5.83 -7.84
C TYR A 51 16.30 5.71 -9.36
N GLY A 52 15.32 6.33 -10.02
CA GLY A 52 15.16 6.30 -11.47
C GLY A 52 14.67 4.96 -12.03
N GLU A 53 14.21 4.06 -11.16
CA GLU A 53 13.70 2.74 -11.55
C GLU A 53 12.77 2.17 -10.47
N HIS A 54 11.80 1.37 -10.89
CA HIS A 54 11.00 0.53 -10.01
C HIS A 54 10.81 -0.87 -10.61
N PRO A 55 10.64 -1.94 -9.81
CA PRO A 55 10.30 -3.26 -10.35
C PRO A 55 8.95 -3.28 -11.07
N GLU A 56 8.82 -4.12 -12.10
CA GLU A 56 7.54 -4.31 -12.80
C GLU A 56 6.51 -5.07 -11.96
N LYS A 57 6.96 -6.01 -11.13
CA LYS A 57 6.08 -6.87 -10.33
C LYS A 57 6.05 -6.39 -8.89
N HIS A 58 4.85 -6.22 -8.34
CA HIS A 58 4.65 -5.80 -6.94
C HIS A 58 5.38 -6.71 -5.94
N GLN A 59 5.49 -8.02 -6.21
CA GLN A 59 6.19 -9.00 -5.36
C GLN A 59 7.70 -8.70 -5.22
N GLN A 60 8.28 -7.95 -6.16
CA GLN A 60 9.69 -7.59 -6.16
C GLN A 60 9.95 -6.28 -5.40
N ILE A 61 8.92 -5.46 -5.13
CA ILE A 61 9.05 -4.15 -4.49
C ILE A 61 9.73 -4.25 -3.11
N PRO A 62 9.33 -5.14 -2.18
CA PRO A 62 9.98 -5.23 -0.88
C PRO A 62 11.47 -5.57 -0.96
N GLY A 63 11.81 -6.55 -1.81
CA GLY A 63 13.21 -6.93 -2.04
C GLY A 63 14.03 -5.78 -2.63
N PHE A 64 13.41 -4.98 -3.50
CA PHE A 64 14.06 -3.82 -4.10
C PHE A 64 14.26 -2.68 -3.10
N LEU A 65 13.24 -2.33 -2.32
CA LEU A 65 13.31 -1.34 -1.23
C LEU A 65 14.43 -1.69 -0.24
N ARG A 66 14.52 -2.96 0.20
CA ARG A 66 15.60 -3.43 1.07
C ARG A 66 16.98 -3.23 0.47
N LYS A 67 17.16 -3.51 -0.82
CA LYS A 67 18.45 -3.29 -1.51
C LYS A 67 18.87 -1.81 -1.54
N LYS A 68 17.92 -0.88 -1.52
CA LYS A 68 18.17 0.56 -1.47
C LYS A 68 18.25 1.12 -0.04
N GLY A 69 18.11 0.28 0.99
CA GLY A 69 18.17 0.67 2.40
C GLY A 69 16.82 1.10 2.99
N GLU A 70 15.73 1.00 2.23
CA GLU A 70 14.39 1.49 2.62
C GLU A 70 13.59 0.43 3.40
N LEU A 71 14.15 -0.02 4.53
CA LEU A 71 13.61 -1.13 5.31
C LEU A 71 12.22 -0.84 5.87
N GLU A 72 11.97 0.36 6.38
CA GLU A 72 10.69 0.72 6.99
C GLU A 72 9.55 0.65 5.96
N VAL A 73 9.77 1.20 4.77
CA VAL A 73 8.82 1.18 3.64
C VAL A 73 8.59 -0.24 3.16
N SER A 74 9.66 -1.05 3.07
CA SER A 74 9.56 -2.46 2.70
C SER A 74 8.66 -3.22 3.66
N LEU A 75 8.85 -3.05 4.98
CA LEU A 75 8.07 -3.74 6.00
C LEU A 75 6.62 -3.27 6.01
N ALA A 76 6.37 -1.98 5.81
CA ALA A 76 5.02 -1.44 5.67
C ALA A 76 4.29 -2.05 4.47
N PHE A 77 4.97 -2.13 3.30
CA PHE A 77 4.42 -2.74 2.10
C PHE A 77 4.09 -4.21 2.30
N GLU A 78 5.04 -5.01 2.83
CA GLU A 78 4.82 -6.44 3.12
C GLU A 78 3.73 -6.65 4.15
N SER A 79 3.57 -5.74 5.12
CA SER A 79 2.47 -5.80 6.07
C SER A 79 1.12 -5.61 5.39
N ILE A 80 0.99 -4.67 4.43
CA ILE A 80 -0.24 -4.49 3.64
C ILE A 80 -0.51 -5.72 2.76
N ASP A 81 0.50 -6.20 2.03
CA ASP A 81 0.35 -7.40 1.19
C ASP A 81 0.03 -8.65 2.04
N GLY A 82 0.58 -8.72 3.25
CA GLY A 82 0.26 -9.74 4.25
C GLY A 82 -1.16 -9.64 4.78
N LEU A 83 -1.74 -8.44 4.94
CA LEU A 83 -3.16 -8.28 5.29
C LEU A 83 -4.09 -8.67 4.13
N ARG A 84 -3.63 -8.46 2.90
CA ARG A 84 -4.32 -8.85 1.67
C ARG A 84 -4.31 -10.37 1.45
N ALA A 85 -3.15 -11.01 1.62
CA ALA A 85 -2.97 -12.47 1.46
C ALA A 85 -3.40 -13.26 2.72
N GLY A 86 -3.24 -12.66 3.90
CA GLY A 86 -3.42 -13.24 5.22
C GLY A 86 -4.88 -13.29 5.66
N ARG A 87 -5.60 -14.26 5.08
CA ARG A 87 -6.75 -14.95 5.67
C ARG A 87 -7.97 -14.08 5.99
N PHE A 88 -8.87 -14.07 5.01
CA PHE A 88 -10.34 -13.91 5.06
C PHE A 88 -11.09 -14.59 6.25
N TYR A 89 -10.41 -15.34 7.14
CA TYR A 89 -11.00 -16.24 8.15
C TYR A 89 -10.37 -16.11 9.57
N GLY A 90 -9.70 -15.01 9.89
CA GLY A 90 -9.08 -14.79 11.20
C GLY A 90 -9.96 -13.98 12.17
N ARG A 91 -10.01 -14.38 13.44
CA ARG A 91 -10.78 -13.79 14.57
C ARG A 91 -10.50 -12.31 14.90
N LYS A 92 -9.73 -11.57 14.09
CA LYS A 92 -9.51 -10.13 14.31
C LYS A 92 -10.70 -9.35 13.78
N GLY A 93 -11.15 -8.35 14.54
CA GLY A 93 -12.21 -7.46 14.10
C GLY A 93 -11.85 -6.79 12.79
N ASN A 94 -12.81 -6.77 11.86
CA ASN A 94 -12.72 -6.15 10.54
C ASN A 94 -12.12 -4.73 10.57
N GLY A 95 -12.45 -3.93 11.59
CA GLY A 95 -11.92 -2.58 11.78
C GLY A 95 -10.43 -2.51 12.13
N ASP A 96 -9.85 -3.51 12.80
CA ASP A 96 -8.42 -3.50 13.18
C ASP A 96 -7.52 -3.74 11.96
N ILE A 97 -8.00 -4.53 11.00
CA ILE A 97 -7.31 -4.82 9.74
C ILE A 97 -7.21 -3.53 8.91
N VAL A 98 -8.32 -2.80 8.75
CA VAL A 98 -8.36 -1.53 8.00
C VAL A 98 -7.42 -0.50 8.65
N LYS A 99 -7.50 -0.32 9.97
CA LYS A 99 -6.62 0.62 10.70
C LYS A 99 -5.14 0.29 10.52
N GLN A 100 -4.77 -0.99 10.59
CA GLN A 100 -3.39 -1.41 10.41
C GLN A 100 -2.91 -1.15 8.98
N ALA A 101 -3.74 -1.42 7.97
CA ALA A 101 -3.41 -1.14 6.57
C ALA A 101 -3.20 0.36 6.33
N GLN A 102 -4.08 1.22 6.86
CA GLN A 102 -3.93 2.68 6.77
C GLN A 102 -2.64 3.16 7.44
N LYS A 103 -2.32 2.66 8.63
CA LYS A 103 -1.08 3.02 9.34
C LYS A 103 0.16 2.71 8.51
N ASN A 104 0.19 1.55 7.85
CA ASN A 104 1.28 1.18 6.96
C ASN A 104 1.28 2.01 5.67
N LEU A 105 0.12 2.35 5.11
CA LEU A 105 0.04 3.22 3.93
C LEU A 105 0.63 4.60 4.22
N GLU A 106 0.37 5.15 5.40
CA GLU A 106 0.94 6.44 5.83
C GLU A 106 2.48 6.42 5.92
N VAL A 107 3.10 5.29 6.28
CA VAL A 107 4.56 5.15 6.23
C VAL A 107 5.06 5.33 4.80
N ILE A 108 4.42 4.66 3.83
CA ILE A 108 4.80 4.73 2.42
C ILE A 108 4.57 6.14 1.86
N LYS A 109 3.46 6.81 2.23
CA LYS A 109 3.16 8.18 1.81
C LYS A 109 4.17 9.19 2.32
N ARG A 110 4.53 9.11 3.61
CA ARG A 110 5.56 10.00 4.20
C ARG A 110 6.91 9.80 3.53
N TRP A 111 7.24 8.56 3.17
CA TRP A 111 8.45 8.28 2.42
C TRP A 111 8.39 8.81 0.98
N LEU A 112 7.24 8.72 0.31
CA LEU A 112 7.05 9.27 -1.02
C LEU A 112 7.23 10.81 -1.04
N GLY A 113 6.77 11.52 -0.01
CA GLY A 113 6.81 12.97 0.07
C GLY A 113 5.53 13.62 -0.44
#